data_AF-A0A0Q9K0F4-F1
#
_entry.id   AF-A0A0Q9K0F4-F1
#
_cell.length_a   1.000
_cell.length_b   1.000
_cell.length_c   1.000
_cell.angle_alpha   90.00
_cell.angle_beta   90.00
_cell.angle_gamma   90.00
#
_symmetry.space_group_name_H-M   'P 1'
#
loop_
_entity.id
_entity.type
_entity.pdbx_description
1 polymer ?
#
loop_
_entity_poly.entity_id
_entity_poly.type
_entity_poly.pdbx_seq_one_letter_code
_entity_poly.pdbx_strand_id
1 'polypeptide(L)'
;MPNNKYSAGIILLLAGVVILLGKLGVFSFLGAIFWPLLVLIPGVLLHVLYFGRLVPAVVLVPGGMLVVYALLFVVCNLFGWDSLKYLWPLFIFGIAAGLYEYYLFGSSRTRVVLTASIALAAASAVFVILVLLWSWGIYAIAVAFIAAGGWMMLGKRRRW
;
A
#
# COMPACT_ATOMS: atom_id res chain seq x y z
N MET A 1 -2.96 54.30 -18.96
CA MET A 1 -2.88 53.04 -18.19
C MET A 1 -3.66 51.92 -18.91
N PRO A 2 -3.10 51.24 -19.93
CA PRO A 2 -3.84 50.15 -20.59
C PRO A 2 -2.98 48.88 -20.63
N ASN A 3 -3.17 47.94 -19.70
CA ASN A 3 -2.66 46.55 -19.88
C ASN A 3 -3.34 45.48 -19.01
N ASN A 4 -4.35 45.83 -18.20
CA ASN A 4 -4.98 44.88 -17.28
C ASN A 4 -5.90 43.86 -18.00
N LYS A 5 -6.49 44.22 -19.16
CA LYS A 5 -7.48 43.37 -19.85
C LYS A 5 -6.82 42.20 -20.60
N TYR A 6 -5.64 42.40 -21.19
CA TYR A 6 -4.89 41.35 -21.86
C TYR A 6 -4.30 40.34 -20.86
N SER A 7 -3.70 40.82 -19.76
CA SER A 7 -3.27 39.93 -18.67
C SER A 7 -4.44 39.17 -18.03
N ALA A 8 -5.58 39.82 -17.79
CA ALA A 8 -6.77 39.14 -17.25
C ALA A 8 -7.30 38.06 -18.21
N GLY A 9 -7.31 38.33 -19.53
CA GLY A 9 -7.68 37.35 -20.54
C GLY A 9 -6.76 36.13 -20.58
N ILE A 10 -5.45 36.35 -20.49
CA ILE A 10 -4.43 35.27 -20.47
C ILE A 10 -4.59 34.42 -19.21
N ILE A 11 -4.81 35.03 -18.05
CA ILE A 11 -5.03 34.30 -16.78
C ILE A 11 -6.30 33.45 -16.86
N LEU A 12 -7.37 33.99 -17.45
CA LEU A 12 -8.63 33.25 -17.61
C LEU A 12 -8.50 32.08 -18.60
N LEU A 13 -7.73 32.26 -19.66
CA LEU A 13 -7.39 31.19 -20.63
C LEU A 13 -6.58 30.08 -19.96
N LEU A 14 -5.55 30.43 -19.18
CA LEU A 14 -4.76 29.49 -18.40
C LEU A 14 -5.62 28.75 -17.37
N ALA A 15 -6.48 29.46 -16.65
CA ALA A 15 -7.42 28.85 -15.69
C ALA A 15 -8.37 27.86 -16.39
N GLY A 16 -8.91 28.21 -17.57
CA GLY A 16 -9.76 27.32 -18.36
C GLY A 16 -9.04 26.05 -18.82
N VAL A 17 -7.79 26.17 -19.30
CA VAL A 17 -6.95 25.03 -19.69
C VAL A 17 -6.63 24.15 -18.49
N VAL A 18 -6.29 24.73 -17.34
CA VAL A 18 -6.05 24.00 -16.08
C VAL A 18 -7.31 23.22 -15.66
N ILE A 19 -8.48 23.84 -15.68
CA ILE A 19 -9.74 23.17 -15.32
C ILE A 19 -10.06 22.02 -16.29
N LEU A 20 -9.85 22.22 -17.60
CA LEU A 20 -10.03 21.19 -18.62
C LEU A 20 -9.05 20.01 -18.43
N LEU A 21 -7.77 20.30 -18.17
CA LEU A 21 -6.76 19.29 -17.83
C LEU A 21 -7.13 18.50 -16.58
N GLY A 22 -7.72 19.17 -15.58
CA GLY A 22 -8.24 18.51 -14.39
C GLY A 22 -9.40 17.57 -14.68
N LYS A 23 -10.35 17.99 -15.53
CA LYS A 23 -11.46 17.13 -15.96
C LYS A 23 -10.99 15.95 -16.81
N LEU A 24 -9.90 16.11 -17.57
CA LEU A 24 -9.25 15.03 -18.34
C LEU A 24 -8.49 14.03 -17.46
N GLY A 25 -8.51 14.20 -16.14
CA GLY A 25 -7.89 13.25 -15.19
C GLY A 25 -6.38 13.40 -15.07
N VAL A 26 -5.75 14.42 -15.68
CA VAL A 26 -4.30 14.64 -15.60
C VAL A 26 -3.88 14.89 -14.15
N PHE A 27 -4.65 15.67 -13.38
CA PHE A 27 -4.35 15.87 -11.94
C PHE A 27 -4.58 14.63 -11.09
N SER A 28 -5.52 13.74 -11.48
CA SER A 28 -5.73 12.47 -10.78
C SER A 28 -4.58 11.49 -11.06
N PHE A 29 -4.11 11.42 -12.31
CA PHE A 29 -2.96 10.60 -12.69
C PHE A 29 -1.66 11.13 -12.08
N LEU A 30 -1.41 12.44 -12.14
CA LEU A 30 -0.28 13.07 -11.47
C LEU A 30 -0.37 12.83 -9.95
N GLY A 31 -1.52 13.07 -9.33
CA GLY A 31 -1.71 12.81 -7.88
C GLY A 31 -1.42 11.35 -7.49
N ALA A 32 -1.86 10.39 -8.30
CA ALA A 32 -1.66 8.97 -8.07
C ALA A 32 -0.18 8.54 -8.12
N ILE A 33 0.64 9.15 -8.99
CA ILE A 33 2.07 8.85 -9.10
C ILE A 33 2.90 9.69 -8.11
N PHE A 34 2.58 10.98 -7.97
CA PHE A 34 3.32 11.89 -7.10
C PHE A 34 3.18 11.50 -5.63
N TRP A 35 2.00 11.04 -5.19
CA TRP A 35 1.76 10.76 -3.78
C TRP A 35 2.66 9.66 -3.21
N PRO A 36 2.75 8.46 -3.81
CA PRO A 36 3.72 7.45 -3.37
C PRO A 36 5.18 7.94 -3.48
N LEU A 37 5.50 8.76 -4.49
CA LEU A 37 6.84 9.29 -4.67
C LEU A 37 7.24 10.23 -3.51
N LEU A 38 6.32 11.07 -3.03
CA LEU A 38 6.55 11.94 -1.89
C LEU A 38 6.85 11.17 -0.60
N VAL A 39 6.35 9.94 -0.47
CA VAL A 39 6.66 9.02 0.65
C VAL A 39 7.96 8.26 0.39
N LEU A 40 8.21 7.88 -0.87
CA LEU A 40 9.41 7.14 -1.27
C LEU A 40 10.69 7.98 -1.14
N ILE A 41 10.65 9.25 -1.56
CA ILE A 41 11.80 10.17 -1.53
C ILE A 41 12.43 10.25 -0.14
N PRO A 42 11.70 10.58 0.96
CA PRO A 42 12.30 10.60 2.28
C PRO A 42 12.75 9.21 2.71
N GLY A 43 12.02 8.13 2.38
CA GLY A 43 12.44 6.77 2.68
C GLY A 43 13.81 6.42 2.09
N VAL A 44 13.99 6.66 0.79
CA VAL A 44 15.26 6.44 0.07
C VAL A 44 16.34 7.40 0.55
N LEU A 45 15.99 8.67 0.83
CA LEU A 45 16.94 9.64 1.34
C LEU A 45 17.53 9.19 2.69
N LEU A 46 16.71 8.66 3.60
CA LEU A 46 17.19 8.13 4.89
C LEU A 46 18.17 6.96 4.69
N HIS A 47 17.91 6.09 3.71
CA HIS A 47 18.83 5.02 3.31
C HIS A 47 20.15 5.59 2.77
N VAL A 48 20.10 6.55 1.84
CA VAL A 48 21.28 7.19 1.25
C VAL A 48 22.12 7.90 2.31
N LEU A 49 21.48 8.65 3.21
CA LEU A 49 22.17 9.33 4.32
C LEU A 49 22.87 8.33 5.25
N TYR A 50 22.25 7.18 5.50
CA TYR A 50 22.85 6.13 6.32
C TYR A 50 24.08 5.51 5.64
N PHE A 51 23.98 5.12 4.36
CA PHE A 51 25.11 4.58 3.61
C PHE A 51 26.22 5.62 3.41
N GLY A 52 25.87 6.91 3.35
CA GLY A 52 26.79 8.04 3.40
C GLY A 52 27.45 8.26 4.77
N ARG A 53 27.13 7.44 5.78
CA ARG A 53 27.62 7.53 7.18
C ARG A 53 27.28 8.87 7.87
N LEU A 54 26.23 9.55 7.41
CA LEU A 54 25.79 10.84 7.95
C LEU A 54 24.81 10.68 9.12
N VAL A 55 24.12 9.54 9.21
CA VAL A 55 23.08 9.27 10.22
C VAL A 55 23.27 7.89 10.87
N PRO A 56 22.81 7.69 12.11
CA PRO A 56 22.91 6.40 12.80
C PRO A 56 21.97 5.36 12.20
N ALA A 57 22.29 4.07 12.43
CA ALA A 57 21.53 2.95 11.88
C ALA A 57 20.04 2.93 12.28
N VAL A 58 19.68 3.53 13.42
CA VAL A 58 18.28 3.61 13.91
C VAL A 58 17.36 4.26 12.86
N VAL A 59 17.90 5.12 12.00
CA VAL A 59 17.18 5.83 10.95
C VAL A 59 16.77 4.92 9.78
N LEU A 60 17.36 3.73 9.63
CA LEU A 60 16.88 2.75 8.64
C LEU A 60 15.50 2.21 9.01
N VAL A 61 15.12 2.20 10.28
CA VAL A 61 13.79 1.70 10.69
C VAL A 61 12.66 2.50 10.02
N PRO A 62 12.59 3.84 10.19
CA PRO A 62 11.61 4.63 9.45
C PRO A 62 11.89 4.68 7.93
N GLY A 63 13.15 4.56 7.50
CA GLY A 63 13.51 4.48 6.08
C GLY A 63 12.87 3.27 5.37
N GLY A 64 13.06 2.08 5.92
CA GLY A 64 12.47 0.83 5.43
C GLY A 64 10.94 0.84 5.48
N MET A 65 10.35 1.36 6.56
CA MET A 65 8.89 1.54 6.64
C MET A 65 8.36 2.41 5.49
N LEU A 66 8.97 3.57 5.26
CA LEU A 66 8.54 4.51 4.21
C LEU A 66 8.67 3.90 2.81
N VAL A 67 9.74 3.14 2.55
CA VAL A 67 9.91 2.44 1.27
C VAL A 67 8.82 1.39 1.05
N VAL A 68 8.54 0.55 2.06
CA VAL A 68 7.48 -0.45 1.96
C VAL A 68 6.10 0.19 1.80
N TYR A 69 5.82 1.27 2.54
CA TYR A 69 4.53 1.98 2.46
C TYR A 69 4.37 2.70 1.12
N ALA A 70 5.42 3.31 0.59
CA ALA A 70 5.40 3.89 -0.74
C ALA A 70 5.09 2.83 -1.80
N LEU A 71 5.73 1.65 -1.72
CA LEU A 71 5.45 0.54 -2.63
C LEU A 71 3.99 0.08 -2.53
N LEU A 72 3.48 -0.03 -1.30
CA LEU A 72 2.07 -0.36 -1.02
C LEU A 72 1.13 0.67 -1.65
N PHE A 73 1.41 1.97 -1.52
CA PHE A 73 0.60 3.01 -2.13
C PHE A 73 0.67 2.99 -3.66
N VAL A 74 1.81 2.63 -4.27
CA VAL A 74 1.86 2.39 -5.73
C VAL A 74 0.93 1.25 -6.11
N VAL A 75 0.97 0.13 -5.38
CA VAL A 75 0.07 -1.01 -5.62
C VAL A 75 -1.40 -0.61 -5.47
N CYS A 76 -1.76 0.14 -4.43
CA CYS A 76 -3.12 0.66 -4.26
C CYS A 76 -3.56 1.61 -5.38
N ASN A 77 -2.66 2.40 -5.97
CA ASN A 77 -3.00 3.23 -7.12
C ASN A 77 -3.21 2.40 -8.40
N LEU A 78 -2.49 1.28 -8.57
CA LEU A 78 -2.62 0.40 -9.73
C LEU A 78 -3.86 -0.52 -9.67
N PHE A 79 -4.14 -1.09 -8.49
CA PHE A 79 -5.22 -2.08 -8.30
C PHE A 79 -6.50 -1.49 -7.67
N GLY A 80 -6.44 -0.22 -7.26
CA GLY A 80 -7.53 0.47 -6.57
C GLY A 80 -7.34 0.49 -5.05
N TRP A 81 -7.86 1.55 -4.43
CA TRP A 81 -7.77 1.76 -2.98
C TRP A 81 -8.56 0.70 -2.18
N ASP A 82 -9.53 0.03 -2.81
CA ASP A 82 -10.22 -1.12 -2.23
C ASP A 82 -9.28 -2.30 -1.93
N SER A 83 -8.14 -2.41 -2.64
CA SER A 83 -7.14 -3.45 -2.35
C SER A 83 -6.48 -3.27 -0.99
N LEU A 84 -6.57 -2.09 -0.37
CA LEU A 84 -6.01 -1.83 0.96
C LEU A 84 -6.60 -2.76 2.03
N LYS A 85 -7.85 -3.19 1.87
CA LYS A 85 -8.50 -4.18 2.76
C LYS A 85 -7.80 -5.53 2.77
N TYR A 86 -7.05 -5.84 1.71
CA TYR A 86 -6.26 -7.06 1.59
C TYR A 86 -4.79 -6.83 1.94
N LEU A 87 -4.30 -5.63 1.63
CA LEU A 87 -2.89 -5.26 1.76
C LEU A 87 -2.52 -4.68 3.13
N TRP A 88 -3.49 -4.36 3.99
CA TRP A 88 -3.21 -3.78 5.32
C TRP A 88 -2.16 -4.54 6.16
N PRO A 89 -2.02 -5.89 6.12
CA PRO A 89 -0.99 -6.55 6.90
C PRO A 89 0.43 -6.17 6.48
N LEU A 90 0.62 -5.66 5.26
CA LEU A 90 1.92 -5.15 4.78
C LEU A 90 2.38 -3.91 5.54
N PHE A 91 1.50 -3.19 6.25
CA PHE A 91 1.94 -2.13 7.17
C PHE A 91 2.78 -2.72 8.32
N ILE A 92 2.35 -3.86 8.87
CA ILE A 92 3.13 -4.60 9.88
C ILE A 92 4.44 -5.11 9.27
N PHE A 93 4.39 -5.56 8.00
CA PHE A 93 5.60 -5.95 7.28
C PHE A 93 6.58 -4.80 7.08
N GLY A 94 6.12 -3.57 6.84
CA GLY A 94 6.99 -2.40 6.74
C GLY A 94 7.78 -2.14 8.03
N ILE A 95 7.14 -2.32 9.18
CA ILE A 95 7.81 -2.25 10.49
C ILE A 95 8.84 -3.38 10.61
N ALA A 96 8.47 -4.60 10.25
CA ALA A 96 9.36 -5.76 10.26
C ALA A 96 10.59 -5.57 9.37
N ALA A 97 10.39 -5.05 8.15
CA ALA A 97 11.44 -4.76 7.18
C ALA A 97 12.42 -3.71 7.70
N GLY A 98 11.91 -2.59 8.24
CA GLY A 98 12.77 -1.55 8.82
C GLY A 98 13.59 -2.05 10.03
N LEU A 99 12.99 -2.88 10.90
CA LEU A 99 13.70 -3.53 12.02
C LEU A 99 14.75 -4.54 11.52
N TYR A 100 14.44 -5.27 10.45
CA TYR A 100 15.35 -6.23 9.83
C TYR A 100 16.57 -5.53 9.20
N GLU A 101 16.35 -4.43 8.47
CA GLU A 101 17.41 -3.58 7.92
C GLU A 101 18.29 -3.00 9.03
N TYR A 102 17.67 -2.51 10.12
CA TYR A 102 18.42 -2.04 11.29
C TYR A 102 19.29 -3.13 11.91
N TYR A 103 18.82 -4.38 11.99
CA TYR A 103 19.63 -5.48 12.50
C TYR A 103 20.81 -5.84 11.57
N LEU A 104 20.60 -5.81 10.26
CA LEU A 104 21.60 -6.14 9.25
C LEU A 104 22.76 -5.14 9.21
N PHE A 105 22.41 -3.86 9.23
CA PHE A 105 23.36 -2.76 9.05
C PHE A 105 23.76 -2.09 10.37
N GLY A 106 23.02 -2.31 11.45
CA GLY A 106 23.33 -1.77 12.77
C GLY A 106 24.58 -2.38 13.40
N SER A 107 25.32 -1.53 14.14
CA SER A 107 26.50 -1.97 14.90
C SER A 107 26.13 -2.81 16.13
N SER A 108 24.89 -2.73 16.64
CA SER A 108 24.40 -3.51 17.78
C SER A 108 23.52 -4.67 17.30
N ARG A 109 24.13 -5.86 17.12
CA ARG A 109 23.42 -7.10 16.72
C ARG A 109 22.70 -7.74 17.90
N THR A 110 21.73 -7.03 18.47
CA THR A 110 20.91 -7.58 19.54
C THR A 110 19.97 -8.63 18.96
N ARG A 111 20.08 -9.89 19.40
CA ARG A 111 19.19 -10.98 18.94
C ARG A 111 17.71 -10.64 19.13
N VAL A 112 17.37 -9.84 20.15
CA VAL A 112 16.01 -9.37 20.42
C VAL A 112 15.41 -8.62 19.21
N VAL A 113 16.19 -7.79 18.53
CA VAL A 113 15.72 -7.02 17.36
C VAL A 113 15.41 -7.96 16.19
N LEU A 114 16.28 -8.94 15.96
CA LEU A 114 16.05 -9.97 14.93
C LEU A 114 14.79 -10.78 15.25
N THR A 115 14.65 -11.29 16.47
CA THR A 115 13.47 -12.04 16.88
C THR A 115 12.20 -11.21 16.74
N ALA A 116 12.22 -9.93 17.12
CA ALA A 116 11.10 -9.03 16.95
C ALA A 116 10.75 -8.82 15.46
N SER A 117 11.76 -8.57 14.60
CA SER A 117 11.55 -8.40 13.16
C SER A 117 10.92 -9.64 12.52
N ILE A 118 11.42 -10.84 12.85
CA ILE A 118 10.90 -12.11 12.34
C ILE A 118 9.49 -12.37 12.87
N ALA A 119 9.25 -12.12 14.16
CA ALA A 119 7.92 -12.28 14.74
C ALA A 119 6.89 -11.36 14.09
N LEU A 120 7.24 -10.09 13.83
CA LEU A 120 6.40 -9.13 13.11
C LEU A 120 6.16 -9.54 11.65
N ALA A 121 7.20 -10.01 10.96
CA ALA A 121 7.07 -10.52 9.59
C ALA A 121 6.17 -11.77 9.53
N ALA A 122 6.34 -12.70 10.47
CA ALA A 122 5.50 -13.89 10.58
C ALA A 122 4.05 -13.54 10.91
N ALA A 123 3.82 -12.61 11.85
CA ALA A 123 2.48 -12.13 12.18
C ALA A 123 1.82 -11.47 10.96
N SER A 124 2.53 -10.63 10.23
CA SER A 124 2.06 -10.04 8.98
C SER A 124 1.68 -11.12 7.96
N ALA A 125 2.54 -12.12 7.73
CA ALA A 125 2.27 -13.21 6.82
C ALA A 125 1.01 -14.01 7.22
N VAL A 126 0.86 -14.31 8.51
CA VAL A 126 -0.36 -14.96 9.04
C VAL A 126 -1.60 -14.11 8.77
N PHE A 127 -1.55 -12.80 9.00
CA PHE A 127 -2.67 -11.92 8.70
C PHE A 127 -2.98 -11.84 7.20
N VAL A 128 -1.98 -11.79 6.31
CA VAL A 128 -2.21 -11.88 4.86
C VAL A 128 -2.93 -13.18 4.51
N ILE A 129 -2.46 -14.31 5.04
CA ILE A 129 -3.07 -15.62 4.81
C ILE A 129 -4.52 -15.63 5.30
N LEU A 130 -4.80 -15.14 6.51
CA LEU A 130 -6.16 -15.06 7.06
C LEU A 130 -7.08 -14.19 6.21
N VAL A 131 -6.59 -13.06 5.73
CA VAL A 131 -7.34 -12.14 4.87
C VAL A 131 -7.64 -12.76 3.51
N LEU A 132 -6.69 -13.49 2.93
CA LEU A 132 -6.92 -14.29 1.72
C LEU A 132 -7.94 -15.41 1.96
N LEU A 133 -7.81 -16.14 3.07
CA LEU A 133 -8.74 -17.20 3.46
C LEU A 133 -10.14 -16.65 3.70
N TRP A 134 -10.30 -15.48 4.33
CA TRP A 134 -11.61 -14.87 4.56
C TRP A 134 -12.26 -14.46 3.23
N SER A 135 -11.46 -13.92 2.32
CA SER A 135 -11.92 -13.57 0.96
C SER A 135 -12.38 -14.80 0.20
N TRP A 136 -11.64 -15.92 0.31
CA TRP A 136 -12.00 -17.20 -0.28
C TRP A 136 -13.09 -17.96 0.49
N GLY A 137 -13.24 -17.67 1.78
CA GLY A 137 -14.14 -18.35 2.71
C GLY A 137 -15.60 -18.13 2.38
N ILE A 138 -15.95 -16.96 1.85
CA ILE A 138 -17.30 -16.69 1.34
C ILE A 138 -17.62 -17.62 0.16
N TYR A 139 -16.66 -17.90 -0.72
CA TYR A 139 -16.85 -18.85 -1.81
C TYR A 139 -16.94 -20.29 -1.30
N ALA A 140 -16.17 -20.66 -0.27
CA ALA A 140 -16.28 -21.98 0.36
C ALA A 140 -17.66 -22.18 1.02
N ILE A 141 -18.18 -21.17 1.72
CA ILE A 141 -19.53 -21.18 2.30
C ILE A 141 -20.59 -21.21 1.18
N ALA A 142 -20.42 -20.44 0.11
CA ALA A 142 -21.33 -20.45 -1.03
C ALA A 142 -21.38 -21.82 -1.73
N VAL A 143 -20.22 -22.45 -1.97
CA VAL A 143 -20.14 -23.82 -2.51
C VAL A 143 -20.79 -24.82 -1.57
N ALA A 144 -20.58 -24.69 -0.25
CA ALA A 144 -21.25 -25.55 0.73
C ALA A 144 -22.78 -25.39 0.69
N PHE A 145 -23.29 -24.16 0.56
CA PHE A 145 -24.72 -23.88 0.41
C PHE A 145 -25.29 -24.41 -0.92
N ILE A 146 -24.56 -24.26 -2.03
CA ILE A 146 -24.95 -24.81 -3.33
C ILE A 146 -24.97 -26.34 -3.28
N ALA A 147 -23.96 -26.96 -2.68
CA ALA A 147 -23.89 -28.41 -2.50
C ALA A 147 -25.01 -28.93 -1.58
N ALA A 148 -25.28 -28.25 -0.46
CA ALA A 148 -26.39 -28.56 0.44
C ALA A 148 -27.75 -28.42 -0.25
N GLY A 149 -27.96 -27.33 -1.00
CA GLY A 149 -29.18 -27.10 -1.79
C GLY A 149 -29.38 -28.15 -2.88
N GLY A 150 -28.32 -28.50 -3.61
CA GLY A 150 -28.33 -29.57 -4.61
C GLY A 150 -28.63 -30.95 -4.01
N TRP A 151 -28.05 -31.26 -2.86
CA TRP A 151 -28.31 -32.49 -2.12
C TRP A 151 -29.77 -32.59 -1.66
N MET A 152 -30.34 -31.50 -1.16
CA MET A 152 -31.75 -31.44 -0.73
C MET A 152 -32.73 -31.58 -1.91
N MET A 153 -32.42 -31.06 -3.10
CA MET A 153 -33.25 -31.22 -4.30
C MET A 153 -33.21 -32.65 -4.85
N LEU A 154 -32.06 -33.32 -4.78
CA LEU A 154 -31.90 -34.71 -5.25
C LEU A 154 -32.49 -35.72 -4.26
N GLY A 155 -32.58 -35.38 -2.97
CA GLY A 155 -33.13 -36.25 -1.92
C GLY A 155 -34.65 -36.43 -1.92
N LYS A 156 -35.42 -35.67 -2.70
CA LYS A 156 -36.90 -35.68 -2.66
C LYS A 156 -37.61 -36.27 -3.89
N ARG A 157 -36.97 -37.22 -4.59
CA ARG A 157 -37.57 -37.96 -5.72
C ARG A 157 -37.84 -39.46 -5.45
N ARG A 158 -38.10 -39.85 -4.20
CA ARG A 158 -38.65 -41.18 -3.92
C ARG A 158 -39.51 -41.20 -2.66
N ARG A 159 -40.82 -41.07 -2.85
CA ARG A 159 -41.87 -41.92 -2.27
C ARG A 159 -43.25 -41.35 -2.65
N TRP A 160 -43.79 -41.90 -3.74
CA TRP A 160 -45.20 -42.24 -3.84
C TRP A 160 -45.50 -43.37 -2.84
#